data_AF-A0A822HY84-F1
#
_entry.id   AF-A0A822HY84-F1
#
_cell.length_a   1.000
_cell.length_b   1.000
_cell.length_c   1.000
_cell.angle_alpha   90.00
_cell.angle_beta   90.00
_cell.angle_gamma   90.00
#
_symmetry.space_group_name_H-M   'P 1'
#
loop_
_entity.id
_entity.type
_entity.pdbx_description
1 polymer ?
#
loop_
_entity_poly.entity_id
_entity_poly.type
_entity_poly.pdbx_seq_one_letter_code
_entity_poly.pdbx_strand_id
1 'polypeptide(L)' 'MRTRPDGEYQWILHCRDHFFKFSWAFPMKRKEARFVAEHLASVFYQFGPC' A
#
# COMPACT_ATOMS: atom_id res chain seq x y z
N MET A 1 15.79 -14.83 -7.81
CA MET A 1 15.11 -15.15 -6.54
C MET A 1 13.62 -15.14 -6.81
N ARG A 2 12.92 -16.30 -6.82
CA ARG A 2 11.46 -16.36 -6.95
C ARG A 2 10.89 -16.43 -5.54
N THR A 3 10.15 -15.40 -5.14
CA THR A 3 9.39 -15.43 -3.89
C THR A 3 8.27 -16.46 -4.00
N ARG A 4 8.04 -17.22 -2.93
CA ARG A 4 6.89 -18.11 -2.84
C ARG A 4 5.65 -17.24 -2.59
N PRO A 5 4.55 -17.38 -3.35
CA PRO A 5 3.35 -16.60 -3.09
C PRO A 5 2.84 -16.92 -1.67
N ASP A 6 2.65 -15.87 -0.86
CA ASP A 6 2.14 -15.97 0.50
C ASP A 6 0.62 -15.82 0.48
N GLY A 7 -0.07 -16.96 0.48
CA GLY A 7 -1.53 -17.03 0.47
C GLY A 7 -2.18 -16.28 -0.70
N GLU A 8 -3.14 -15.42 -0.39
CA GLU A 8 -3.96 -14.70 -1.38
C GLU A 8 -3.38 -13.35 -1.82
N TYR A 9 -2.26 -12.91 -1.23
CA TYR A 9 -1.71 -11.58 -1.47
C TYR A 9 -0.77 -11.60 -2.68
N GLN A 10 -1.29 -11.14 -3.82
CA GLN A 10 -0.57 -11.18 -5.10
C GLN A 10 0.10 -9.85 -5.45
N TRP A 11 -0.21 -8.77 -4.72
CA TRP A 11 0.19 -7.41 -5.05
C TRP A 11 0.73 -6.68 -3.83
N ILE A 12 1.63 -5.73 -4.05
CA ILE A 12 2.09 -4.79 -3.02
C ILE A 12 1.71 -3.38 -3.49
N LEU A 13 0.93 -2.67 -2.69
CA LEU A 13 0.72 -1.24 -2.85
C LEU A 13 1.87 -0.51 -2.17
N HIS A 14 2.67 0.19 -2.96
CA HIS A 14 3.76 1.01 -2.47
C HIS A 14 3.33 2.49 -2.52
N CYS A 15 3.12 3.08 -1.35
CA CYS A 15 2.85 4.51 -1.19
C CYS A 15 4.14 5.21 -0.79
N ARG A 16 4.47 6.31 -1.47
CA ARG A 16 5.67 7.10 -1.19
C ARG A 16 5.26 8.55 -0.96
N ASP A 17 5.66 9.06 0.18
CA ASP A 17 5.67 10.49 0.41
C ASP A 17 6.97 11.09 -0.14
N HIS A 18 6.84 12.10 -0.99
CA HIS A 18 7.97 12.76 -1.63
C HIS A 18 8.56 13.87 -0.77
N PHE A 19 7.84 14.36 0.24
CA PHE A 19 8.30 15.44 1.10
C PHE A 19 9.22 14.91 2.21
N PHE A 20 8.72 13.99 3.04
CA PHE A 20 9.48 13.40 4.15
C PHE A 20 10.24 12.12 3.78
N LYS A 21 10.12 11.67 2.52
CA LYS A 21 10.78 10.46 1.99
C LYS A 21 10.37 9.17 2.72
N PHE A 22 9.22 9.16 3.40
CA PHE A 22 8.65 7.93 3.95
C PHE A 22 8.04 7.06 2.85
N SER A 23 8.00 5.76 3.10
CA SER A 23 7.38 4.80 2.20
C SER A 23 6.64 3.74 3.00
N TRP A 24 5.44 3.40 2.54
CA TRP A 24 4.58 2.37 3.11
C TRP A 24 4.35 1.28 2.08
N ALA A 25 4.33 0.03 2.54
CA ALA A 25 4.04 -1.13 1.71
C ALA A 25 2.85 -1.88 2.32
N PHE A 26 1.78 -2.02 1.54
CA PHE A 26 0.58 -2.75 1.95
C PHE A 26 0.39 -3.99 1.07
N PRO A 27 0.15 -5.17 1.67
CA PRO A 27 -0.18 -6.37 0.91
C PRO A 27 -1.61 -6.26 0.36
N MET A 28 -1.79 -6.58 -0.91
CA MET A 28 -3.08 -6.52 -1.60
C MET A 28 -3.43 -7.86 -2.26
N LYS A 29 -4.65 -8.32 -2.03
CA LYS A 29 -5.19 -9.53 -2.67
C LYS A 29 -5.67 -9.27 -4.09
N ARG A 30 -6.16 -8.05 -4.36
CA ARG A 30 -6.75 -7.65 -5.65
C ARG A 30 -6.27 -6.26 -6.04
N LYS A 31 -6.12 -6.03 -7.34
CA LYS A 31 -5.67 -4.74 -7.91
C LYS A 31 -6.86 -3.89 -8.35
N GLU A 32 -7.75 -3.56 -7.42
CA GLU A 32 -8.93 -2.72 -7.66
C GLU A 32 -8.78 -1.36 -6.96
N ALA A 33 -9.31 -0.29 -7.55
CA ALA A 33 -9.16 1.07 -7.04
C ALA A 33 -9.70 1.26 -5.61
N ARG A 34 -10.74 0.53 -5.23
CA ARG A 34 -11.32 0.59 -3.86
C ARG A 34 -10.30 0.22 -2.78
N PHE A 35 -9.48 -0.81 -3.00
CA PHE A 35 -8.49 -1.25 -2.01
C PHE A 35 -7.34 -0.25 -1.90
N VAL A 36 -6.98 0.40 -3.02
CA VAL A 36 -6.00 1.50 -3.01
C VAL A 36 -6.53 2.68 -2.19
N ALA A 37 -7.79 3.05 -2.39
CA ALA A 37 -8.42 4.16 -1.67
C ALA A 37 -8.51 3.88 -0.15
N GLU A 38 -8.85 2.66 0.26
CA GLU A 38 -8.88 2.25 1.67
C GLU A 38 -7.50 2.41 2.35
N HIS A 39 -6.45 1.90 1.72
CA HIS A 39 -5.08 2.05 2.25
C HIS A 39 -4.61 3.50 2.25
N LEU A 40 -4.92 4.27 1.20
CA LEU A 40 -4.56 5.68 1.13
C LEU A 40 -5.28 6.51 2.21
N ALA A 41 -6.56 6.25 2.45
CA ALA A 41 -7.31 6.86 3.53
C ALA A 41 -6.67 6.54 4.90
N SER A 42 -6.25 5.30 5.14
CA SER A 42 -5.53 4.93 6.37
C SER A 42 -4.24 5.72 6.57
N VAL A 43 -3.48 6.00 5.50
CA VAL A 43 -2.28 6.85 5.57
C VAL A 43 -2.67 8.27 5.96
N PHE A 44 -3.69 8.85 5.32
CA PHE A 44 -4.16 10.20 5.64
C PHE A 44 -4.71 10.32 7.06
N TYR A 45 -5.42 9.32 7.58
CA TYR A 45 -5.91 9.34 8.95
C TYR A 45 -4.78 9.26 9.99
N GLN A 46 -3.69 8.56 9.70
CA GLN A 46 -2.58 8.39 10.65
C GLN A 46 -1.58 9.55 10.62
N PHE A 47 -1.31 10.08 9.43
CA PHE A 47 -0.20 11.03 9.22
C PHE A 47 -0.65 12.40 8.69
N GLY A 48 -1.93 12.57 8.38
CA GLY A 48 -2.45 13.73 7.67
C GLY A 48 -2.23 13.63 6.16
N PRO A 49 -2.74 14.60 5.38
CA PRO A 49 -2.38 14.73 3.97
C PRO A 49 -0.89 15.07 3.86
N CYS A 50 -0.17 14.29 3.04
CA CYS A 50 1.22 14.55 2.67
C CYS A 50 1.32 15.77 1.74
#